data_AF-A0AAN6SBA9-F1
#
_entry.id   AF-A0AAN6SBA9-F1
#
_cell.length_a   1.000
_cell.length_b   1.000
_cell.length_c   1.000
_cell.angle_alpha   90.00
_cell.angle_beta   90.00
_cell.angle_gamma   90.00
#
_symmetry.space_group_name_H-M   'P 1'
#
loop_
_entity.id
_entity.type
_entity.pdbx_description
1 polymer ?
#
loop_
_entity_poly.entity_id
_entity_poly.type
_entity_poly.pdbx_seq_one_letter_code
_entity_poly.pdbx_strand_id
1 'polypeptide(L)'
;FFDVVNTQPYTVVLIYNCHYIVEICKNAENFAATLRGQNLHPVSGLPNDVYGFDFDIGEWEKGLQQPSSHQDARRDESCPRSWKDTHSCPETDQKKPWRNDGEWFTIVKEPNIVMNELANKKDVNGNVISYSKIRYSCDEFPPATWYGGSGASYNNPAETRCAAISCNGNQGVKQIIKAEQDCKTYFYLFVYSPQNFPTTYL
;
A
#
# COMPACT_ATOMS: atom_id res chain seq x y z
N PHE A 1 -9.84 -26.67 2.16
CA PHE A 1 -9.23 -26.86 0.84
C PHE A 1 -9.10 -25.48 0.23
N PHE A 2 -7.89 -25.06 -0.15
CA PHE A 2 -7.68 -23.76 -0.81
C PHE A 2 -7.86 -23.96 -2.30
N ASP A 3 -8.70 -23.14 -2.94
CA ASP A 3 -8.82 -23.12 -4.39
C ASP A 3 -7.58 -22.46 -4.98
N VAL A 4 -6.70 -23.27 -5.57
CA VAL A 4 -5.51 -22.79 -6.26
C VAL A 4 -5.92 -22.46 -7.69
N VAL A 5 -6.04 -21.16 -7.99
CA VAL A 5 -6.22 -20.71 -9.38
C VAL A 5 -4.90 -20.89 -10.11
N ASN A 6 -4.84 -21.87 -11.02
CA ASN A 6 -3.70 -22.01 -11.91
C ASN A 6 -3.77 -20.91 -13.00
N THR A 7 -2.94 -19.89 -12.86
CA THR A 7 -2.90 -18.80 -13.84
C THR A 7 -2.18 -19.18 -15.13
N GLN A 8 -1.57 -20.36 -15.23
CA GLN A 8 -0.84 -20.79 -16.42
C GLN A 8 -1.73 -20.77 -17.69
N PRO A 9 -1.19 -20.31 -18.83
CA PRO A 9 0.22 -19.94 -19.05
C PRO A 9 0.57 -18.54 -18.52
N TYR A 10 -0.37 -17.80 -17.94
CA TYR A 10 -0.21 -16.39 -17.63
C TYR A 10 0.57 -16.10 -16.34
N THR A 11 1.35 -15.01 -16.38
CA THR A 11 2.02 -14.41 -15.22
C THR A 11 1.31 -13.13 -14.82
N VAL A 12 1.03 -12.98 -13.52
CA VAL A 12 0.47 -11.77 -12.93
C VAL A 12 1.61 -10.93 -12.39
N VAL A 13 1.77 -9.70 -12.88
CA VAL A 13 2.83 -8.78 -12.42
C VAL A 13 2.19 -7.55 -11.79
N LEU A 14 2.67 -7.21 -10.59
CA LEU A 14 2.38 -5.94 -9.94
C LEU A 14 3.49 -4.94 -10.25
N ILE A 15 3.15 -3.88 -10.97
CA ILE A 15 4.10 -2.80 -11.27
C ILE A 15 3.67 -1.56 -10.52
N TYR A 16 4.55 -1.07 -9.65
CA TYR A 16 4.37 0.20 -8.96
C TYR A 16 4.94 1.35 -9.77
N ASN A 17 4.17 2.41 -9.94
CA ASN A 17 4.68 3.65 -10.51
C ASN A 17 5.36 4.49 -9.41
N CYS A 18 6.64 4.24 -9.16
CA CYS A 18 7.41 4.89 -8.10
C CYS A 18 7.52 6.41 -8.20
N HIS A 19 7.12 7.01 -9.34
CA HIS A 19 6.97 8.45 -9.43
C HIS A 19 5.80 8.97 -8.57
N TYR A 20 4.69 8.23 -8.51
CA TYR A 20 3.45 8.65 -7.83
C TYR A 20 3.22 7.97 -6.48
N ILE A 21 3.84 6.81 -6.23
CA ILE A 21 3.69 6.05 -4.98
C ILE A 21 5.05 5.84 -4.32
N VAL A 22 5.66 6.97 -3.98
CA VAL A 22 7.08 7.05 -3.63
C VAL A 22 7.40 6.23 -2.38
N GLU A 23 6.53 6.29 -1.37
CA GLU A 23 6.77 5.62 -0.08
C GLU A 23 6.53 4.11 -0.16
N ILE A 24 5.61 3.65 -0.99
CA ILE A 24 5.41 2.21 -1.25
C ILE A 24 6.66 1.63 -1.93
N CYS A 25 7.20 2.33 -2.92
CA CYS A 25 8.44 1.89 -3.56
C CYS A 25 9.61 1.90 -2.57
N LYS A 26 9.64 2.85 -1.63
CA LYS A 26 10.64 2.85 -0.57
C LYS A 26 10.52 1.63 0.35
N ASN A 27 9.30 1.23 0.72
CA ASN A 27 9.06 -0.02 1.45
C ASN A 27 9.54 -1.24 0.64
N ALA A 28 9.29 -1.27 -0.67
CA ALA A 28 9.73 -2.35 -1.53
C ALA A 28 11.26 -2.46 -1.61
N GLU A 29 11.95 -1.33 -1.79
CA GLU A 29 13.42 -1.27 -1.76
C GLU A 29 13.99 -1.73 -0.42
N ASN A 30 13.43 -1.22 0.68
CA ASN A 30 13.85 -1.59 2.03
C ASN A 30 13.64 -3.09 2.27
N PHE A 31 12.49 -3.63 1.85
CA PHE A 31 12.16 -5.04 2.02
C PHE A 31 13.13 -5.92 1.25
N ALA A 32 13.39 -5.57 -0.01
CA ALA A 32 14.36 -6.26 -0.86
C ALA A 32 15.79 -6.23 -0.28
N ALA A 33 16.14 -5.22 0.52
CA ALA A 33 17.41 -5.13 1.21
C ALA A 33 17.51 -6.00 2.47
N THR A 34 16.38 -6.46 3.03
CA THR A 34 16.39 -7.36 4.20
C THR A 34 16.86 -8.76 3.84
N LEU A 35 17.34 -9.53 4.83
CA LEU A 35 17.64 -10.96 4.65
C LEU A 35 16.43 -11.75 4.14
N ARG A 36 15.22 -11.33 4.52
CA ARG A 36 13.97 -11.95 4.09
C ARG A 36 13.69 -11.65 2.62
N GLY A 37 13.77 -10.41 2.19
CA GLY A 37 13.59 -10.04 0.78
C GLY A 37 14.65 -10.67 -0.13
N GLN A 38 15.89 -10.82 0.36
CA GLN A 38 16.97 -11.51 -0.35
C GLN A 38 16.84 -13.04 -0.36
N ASN A 39 16.00 -13.62 0.50
CA ASN A 39 15.80 -15.07 0.62
C ASN A 39 14.31 -15.38 0.84
N LEU A 40 13.46 -14.86 -0.04
CA LEU A 40 12.01 -14.94 0.10
C LEU A 40 11.53 -16.39 0.04
N HIS A 41 12.17 -17.18 -0.83
CA HIS A 41 11.84 -18.55 -1.19
C HIS A 41 12.97 -19.54 -0.88
N PRO A 42 13.30 -19.77 0.40
CA PRO A 42 14.49 -20.54 0.77
C PRO A 42 14.42 -22.02 0.39
N VAL A 43 13.24 -22.55 0.04
CA VAL A 43 13.02 -23.98 -0.25
C VAL A 43 12.54 -24.22 -1.68
N SER A 44 11.73 -23.33 -2.24
CA SER A 44 11.05 -23.58 -3.54
C SER A 44 11.92 -23.25 -4.76
N GLY A 45 13.04 -22.55 -4.58
CA GLY A 45 13.90 -22.11 -5.69
C GLY A 45 13.26 -21.05 -6.60
N LEU A 46 12.14 -20.46 -6.18
CA LEU A 46 11.52 -19.36 -6.89
C LEU A 46 12.37 -18.08 -6.76
N PRO A 47 12.42 -17.25 -7.81
CA PRO A 47 13.03 -15.92 -7.73
C PRO A 47 12.40 -15.03 -6.64
N ASN A 48 13.20 -14.17 -6.00
CA ASN A 48 12.75 -13.32 -4.88
C ASN A 48 11.78 -12.19 -5.26
N ASP A 49 11.60 -11.94 -6.56
CA ASP A 49 10.62 -11.02 -7.12
C ASP A 49 9.27 -11.70 -7.43
N VAL A 50 9.14 -13.00 -7.17
CA VAL A 50 7.88 -13.74 -7.29
C VAL A 50 7.16 -13.74 -5.95
N TYR A 51 5.89 -13.37 -5.95
CA TYR A 51 5.06 -13.33 -4.75
C TYR A 51 3.80 -14.17 -4.99
N GLY A 52 3.32 -14.88 -3.98
CA GLY A 52 1.99 -15.51 -4.08
C GLY A 52 0.90 -14.45 -3.97
N PHE A 53 -0.24 -14.63 -4.62
CA PHE A 53 -1.39 -13.74 -4.46
C PHE A 53 -2.45 -14.41 -3.59
N ASP A 54 -3.03 -13.66 -2.66
CA ASP A 54 -4.11 -14.12 -1.79
C ASP A 54 -5.47 -13.79 -2.38
N PHE A 55 -6.16 -14.83 -2.86
CA PHE A 55 -7.52 -14.70 -3.37
C PHE A 55 -8.57 -14.66 -2.26
N ASP A 56 -8.18 -14.80 -0.99
CA ASP A 56 -9.07 -14.56 0.16
C ASP A 56 -9.33 -13.05 0.33
N ILE A 57 -10.15 -12.50 -0.56
CA ILE A 57 -10.57 -11.09 -0.58
C ILE A 57 -11.73 -10.80 0.39
N GLY A 58 -12.06 -11.75 1.29
CA GLY A 58 -13.12 -11.56 2.27
C GLY A 58 -14.52 -11.43 1.65
N GLU A 59 -14.87 -12.28 0.68
CA GLU A 59 -16.24 -12.28 0.14
C GLU A 59 -17.25 -12.65 1.23
N TRP A 60 -18.06 -11.63 1.53
CA TRP A 60 -19.21 -11.62 2.41
C TRP A 60 -20.27 -12.64 1.98
N GLU A 61 -20.53 -13.65 2.80
CA GLU A 61 -21.87 -14.27 2.85
C GLU A 61 -22.77 -13.37 3.72
N LYS A 62 -23.87 -12.86 3.14
CA LYS A 62 -24.86 -12.04 3.86
C LYS A 62 -25.33 -12.78 5.12
N GLY A 63 -24.91 -12.28 6.30
CA GLY A 63 -25.49 -12.66 7.58
C GLY A 63 -24.61 -13.50 8.52
N LEU A 64 -23.34 -13.75 8.17
CA LEU A 64 -22.39 -14.41 9.09
C LEU A 64 -21.46 -13.38 9.76
N GLN A 65 -21.21 -13.58 11.05
CA GLN A 65 -20.31 -12.77 11.87
C GLN A 65 -18.88 -12.90 11.31
N GLN A 66 -18.24 -11.76 11.02
CA GLN A 66 -16.96 -11.65 10.30
C GLN A 66 -15.88 -12.62 10.82
N PRO A 67 -15.43 -13.62 10.04
CA PRO A 67 -14.03 -13.97 10.10
C PRO A 67 -13.25 -12.85 9.41
N SER A 68 -12.23 -12.29 10.08
CA SER A 68 -11.23 -11.42 9.43
C SER A 68 -10.65 -12.21 8.26
N SER A 69 -10.66 -11.65 7.05
CA SER A 69 -9.99 -12.30 5.91
C SER A 69 -8.51 -12.52 6.26
N HIS A 70 -7.84 -13.48 5.61
CA HIS A 70 -6.39 -13.63 5.77
C HIS A 70 -5.64 -12.33 5.43
N GLN A 71 -6.17 -11.54 4.50
CA GLN A 71 -5.65 -10.21 4.15
C GLN A 71 -5.80 -9.22 5.31
N ASP A 72 -6.96 -9.17 5.97
CA ASP A 72 -7.17 -8.29 7.13
C ASP A 72 -6.22 -8.65 8.27
N ALA A 73 -6.05 -9.95 8.55
CA ALA A 73 -5.13 -10.40 9.60
C ALA A 73 -3.67 -10.00 9.31
N ARG A 74 -3.24 -10.08 8.05
CA ARG A 74 -1.89 -9.64 7.63
C ARG A 74 -1.71 -8.15 7.71
N ARG A 75 -2.74 -7.40 7.32
CA ARG A 75 -2.74 -5.95 7.42
C ARG A 75 -2.71 -5.52 8.88
N ASP A 76 -3.46 -6.18 9.77
CA ASP A 76 -3.45 -5.89 11.20
C ASP A 76 -2.09 -6.24 11.84
N GLU A 77 -1.35 -7.21 11.31
CA GLU A 77 0.02 -7.52 11.77
C GLU A 77 1.04 -6.47 11.32
N SER A 78 1.00 -6.08 10.05
CA SER A 78 1.98 -5.13 9.48
C SER A 78 1.63 -3.69 9.86
N CYS A 79 0.36 -3.36 9.73
CA CYS A 79 -0.24 -2.04 9.89
C CYS A 79 -1.41 -2.09 10.88
N PRO A 80 -1.18 -2.48 12.16
CA PRO A 80 -2.24 -2.49 13.16
C PRO A 80 -2.91 -1.12 13.27
N ARG A 81 -4.17 -1.09 13.72
CA ARG A 81 -4.89 0.18 13.92
C ARG A 81 -4.16 1.16 14.86
N SER A 82 -3.36 0.62 15.78
CA SER A 82 -2.50 1.35 16.72
C SER A 82 -1.10 1.65 16.19
N TRP A 83 -0.73 1.22 14.97
CA TRP A 83 0.58 1.47 14.37
C TRP A 83 0.94 2.96 14.41
N LYS A 84 -0.03 3.81 14.09
CA LYS A 84 0.12 5.28 14.11
C LYS A 84 0.31 5.88 15.52
N ASP A 85 0.02 5.12 16.57
CA ASP A 85 0.14 5.58 17.96
C ASP A 85 1.59 5.43 18.45
N THR A 86 2.34 4.50 17.86
CA THR A 86 3.76 4.24 18.18
C THR A 86 4.70 4.68 17.07
N HIS A 87 4.23 4.77 15.82
CA HIS A 87 4.99 5.21 14.66
C HIS A 87 4.77 6.69 14.35
N SER A 88 5.86 7.43 14.19
CA SER A 88 5.80 8.86 13.95
C SER A 88 5.71 9.17 12.46
N CYS A 89 4.57 9.72 12.02
CA CYS A 89 4.43 10.32 10.69
C CYS A 89 4.62 11.84 10.73
N PRO A 90 5.28 12.45 9.72
CA PRO A 90 5.95 11.80 8.58
C PRO A 90 7.28 11.14 8.96
N GLU A 91 7.80 10.29 8.09
CA GLU A 91 9.17 9.77 8.17
C GLU A 91 10.21 10.89 8.11
N THR A 92 11.40 10.67 8.66
CA THR A 92 12.48 11.68 8.63
C THR A 92 12.93 12.04 7.20
N ASP A 93 12.82 11.09 6.27
CA ASP A 93 13.16 11.22 4.86
C ASP A 93 11.91 11.25 3.94
N GLN A 94 10.73 11.47 4.52
CA GLN A 94 9.44 11.48 3.83
C GLN A 94 9.44 12.40 2.60
N LYS A 95 8.93 11.88 1.49
CA LYS A 95 8.66 12.65 0.28
C LYS A 95 7.26 13.25 0.32
N LYS A 96 7.09 14.34 -0.42
CA LYS A 96 5.77 14.96 -0.56
C LYS A 96 4.84 13.99 -1.27
N PRO A 97 3.63 13.77 -0.75
CA PRO A 97 2.75 12.78 -1.34
C PRO A 97 2.11 13.29 -2.61
N TRP A 98 1.74 12.36 -3.48
CA TRP A 98 0.98 12.67 -4.69
C TRP A 98 -0.52 12.60 -4.47
N ARG A 99 -1.22 13.57 -5.06
CA ARG A 99 -2.64 13.53 -5.32
C ARG A 99 -2.89 13.36 -6.81
N ASN A 100 -4.14 13.07 -7.17
CA ASN A 100 -4.57 13.06 -8.57
C ASN A 100 -4.45 14.42 -9.29
N ASP A 101 -4.25 15.53 -8.56
CA ASP A 101 -4.00 16.86 -9.12
C ASP A 101 -2.56 17.34 -8.93
N GLY A 102 -1.64 16.45 -8.54
CA GLY A 102 -0.20 16.70 -8.44
C GLY A 102 0.37 16.47 -7.04
N GLU A 103 1.68 16.71 -6.91
CA GLU A 103 2.39 16.64 -5.62
C GLU A 103 1.81 17.65 -4.62
N TRP A 104 1.54 17.20 -3.39
CA TRP A 104 1.09 18.09 -2.33
C TRP A 104 2.24 18.96 -1.81
N PHE A 105 1.96 20.19 -1.40
CA PHE A 105 3.02 21.18 -1.16
C PHE A 105 3.90 20.88 0.07
N THR A 106 3.48 20.01 0.98
CA THR A 106 4.11 19.76 2.28
C THR A 106 3.94 18.32 2.73
N ILE A 107 4.81 17.88 3.64
CA ILE A 107 4.72 16.63 4.41
C ILE A 107 4.22 16.86 5.85
N VAL A 108 4.06 18.13 6.25
CA VAL A 108 3.72 18.50 7.62
C VAL A 108 2.24 18.22 7.87
N LYS A 109 1.93 17.68 9.05
CA LYS A 109 0.55 17.48 9.52
C LYS A 109 -0.11 18.80 9.88
N GLU A 110 -1.42 18.90 9.73
CA GLU A 110 -2.15 20.05 10.24
C GLU A 110 -1.96 20.13 11.78
N PRO A 111 -1.69 21.32 12.35
CA PRO A 111 -1.52 21.45 13.79
C PRO A 111 -2.81 21.20 14.56
N ASN A 112 -2.70 20.68 15.79
CA ASN A 112 -3.79 20.53 16.75
C ASN A 112 -4.98 19.65 16.31
N ILE A 113 -4.77 18.73 15.37
CA ILE A 113 -5.78 17.74 15.00
C ILE A 113 -5.38 16.33 15.46
N VAL A 114 -6.38 15.53 15.79
CA VAL A 114 -6.21 14.13 16.23
C VAL A 114 -6.00 13.20 15.03
N MET A 115 -6.47 13.59 13.85
CA MET A 115 -6.25 12.83 12.63
C MET A 115 -4.87 13.20 12.05
N ASN A 116 -4.12 12.22 11.52
CA ASN A 116 -2.84 12.47 10.84
C ASN A 116 -3.01 13.17 9.48
N GLU A 117 -3.93 14.13 9.35
CA GLU A 117 -4.19 14.88 8.12
C GLU A 117 -3.01 15.77 7.79
N LEU A 118 -2.67 15.84 6.51
CA LEU A 118 -1.64 16.76 6.04
C LEU A 118 -2.16 18.19 6.06
N ALA A 119 -1.25 19.13 6.27
CA ALA A 119 -1.60 20.53 6.41
C ALA A 119 -2.32 21.07 5.17
N ASN A 120 -3.37 21.83 5.43
CA ASN A 120 -4.12 22.57 4.44
C ASN A 120 -3.26 23.72 3.89
N LYS A 121 -3.44 24.05 2.61
CA LYS A 121 -2.80 25.22 2.03
C LYS A 121 -3.52 26.46 2.53
N LYS A 122 -2.78 27.38 3.14
CA LYS A 122 -3.31 28.63 3.70
C LYS A 122 -2.73 29.85 2.99
N ASP A 123 -3.48 30.95 2.97
CA ASP A 123 -2.96 32.26 2.55
C ASP A 123 -2.09 32.90 3.65
N VAL A 124 -1.57 34.11 3.38
CA VAL A 124 -0.75 34.88 4.33
C VAL A 124 -1.49 35.28 5.62
N ASN A 125 -2.82 35.27 5.60
CA ASN A 125 -3.68 35.60 6.73
C ASN A 125 -4.08 34.34 7.52
N GLY A 126 -3.64 33.16 7.10
CA GLY A 126 -3.98 31.87 7.71
C GLY A 126 -5.31 31.27 7.26
N ASN A 127 -6.00 31.87 6.28
CA ASN A 127 -7.24 31.31 5.74
C ASN A 127 -6.94 30.12 4.84
N VAL A 128 -7.72 29.04 4.96
CA VAL A 128 -7.57 27.86 4.10
C VAL A 128 -8.00 28.20 2.67
N ILE A 129 -7.05 28.10 1.73
CA ILE A 129 -7.28 28.28 0.29
C ILE A 129 -7.37 26.95 -0.47
N SER A 130 -6.84 25.88 0.09
CA SER A 130 -7.02 24.52 -0.45
C SER A 130 -6.89 23.48 0.65
N TYR A 131 -7.87 22.58 0.74
CA TYR A 131 -7.85 21.49 1.69
C TYR A 131 -6.97 20.34 1.19
N SER A 132 -6.17 19.74 2.08
CA SER A 132 -5.32 18.59 1.73
C SER A 132 -6.16 17.38 1.35
N LYS A 133 -7.24 17.12 2.10
CA LYS A 133 -8.13 15.96 1.95
C LYS A 133 -7.38 14.63 1.97
N ILE A 134 -6.16 14.62 2.52
CA ILE A 134 -5.30 13.46 2.63
C ILE A 134 -4.70 13.39 4.02
N ARG A 135 -4.45 12.18 4.51
CA ARG A 135 -3.83 11.91 5.80
C ARG A 135 -2.80 10.81 5.66
N TYR A 136 -1.84 10.77 6.57
CA TYR A 136 -0.97 9.61 6.68
C TYR A 136 -1.73 8.42 7.26
N SER A 137 -1.54 7.28 6.61
CA SER A 137 -1.79 5.96 7.18
C SER A 137 -0.54 5.10 7.04
N CYS A 138 -0.60 3.93 7.67
CA CYS A 138 0.36 2.88 7.41
C CYS A 138 0.14 2.32 6.00
N ASP A 139 1.24 2.11 5.29
CA ASP A 139 1.33 1.27 4.11
C ASP A 139 2.37 0.20 4.34
N GLU A 140 2.14 -0.98 3.79
CA GLU A 140 3.01 -2.13 3.94
C GLU A 140 3.51 -2.67 2.59
N PHE A 141 4.78 -3.06 2.55
CA PHE A 141 5.30 -3.93 1.50
C PHE A 141 5.99 -5.17 2.11
N PRO A 142 5.71 -6.38 1.60
CA PRO A 142 4.70 -6.69 0.59
C PRO A 142 3.28 -6.40 1.08
N PRO A 143 2.37 -5.94 0.20
CA PRO A 143 0.98 -5.66 0.56
C PRO A 143 0.29 -6.90 1.11
N ALA A 144 -0.68 -6.76 2.01
CA ALA A 144 -1.36 -7.88 2.66
C ALA A 144 -1.97 -8.92 1.69
N THR A 145 -2.37 -8.48 0.49
CA THR A 145 -2.89 -9.32 -0.61
C THR A 145 -1.84 -10.23 -1.25
N TRP A 146 -0.55 -10.09 -0.92
CA TRP A 146 0.54 -10.87 -1.49
C TRP A 146 1.28 -11.68 -0.40
N TYR A 147 1.41 -12.98 -0.64
CA TYR A 147 2.27 -13.89 0.11
C TYR A 147 3.73 -13.57 -0.19
N GLY A 148 4.37 -12.94 0.80
CA GLY A 148 5.79 -12.59 0.82
C GLY A 148 6.14 -11.70 2.00
N GLY A 149 5.14 -10.95 2.52
CA GLY A 149 5.16 -10.32 3.85
C GLY A 149 5.01 -11.34 4.97
N SER A 150 4.41 -10.99 6.11
CA SER A 150 4.46 -11.72 7.40
C SER A 150 4.09 -13.22 7.42
N GLY A 151 3.77 -13.80 6.27
CA GLY A 151 3.78 -15.24 6.03
C GLY A 151 2.59 -15.94 6.65
N ALA A 152 2.47 -17.25 6.40
CA ALA A 152 1.50 -18.10 7.09
C ALA A 152 1.92 -18.43 8.54
N SER A 153 3.18 -18.13 8.90
CA SER A 153 3.76 -18.39 10.21
C SER A 153 3.86 -17.16 11.10
N TYR A 154 3.38 -15.99 10.69
CA TYR A 154 3.27 -14.77 11.51
C TYR A 154 4.60 -14.19 12.03
N ASN A 155 5.75 -14.54 11.45
CA ASN A 155 7.04 -14.39 12.15
C ASN A 155 8.05 -13.42 11.51
N ASN A 156 7.75 -12.71 10.41
CA ASN A 156 8.73 -11.79 9.79
C ASN A 156 8.10 -10.45 9.36
N PRO A 157 8.78 -9.32 9.53
CA PRO A 157 8.17 -8.01 9.31
C PRO A 157 7.99 -7.71 7.82
N ALA A 158 6.81 -7.19 7.45
CA ALA A 158 6.69 -6.33 6.29
C ALA A 158 7.40 -5.00 6.58
N GLU A 159 7.88 -4.31 5.54
CA GLU A 159 8.34 -2.94 5.69
C GLU A 159 7.13 -2.01 5.68
N THR A 160 7.07 -1.12 6.67
CA THR A 160 5.95 -0.19 6.82
C THR A 160 6.42 1.23 6.93
N ARG A 161 5.67 2.13 6.29
CA ARG A 161 5.95 3.57 6.27
C ARG A 161 4.66 4.37 6.20
N CYS A 162 4.78 5.65 6.51
CA CYS A 162 3.70 6.61 6.32
C CYS A 162 3.47 6.86 4.82
N ALA A 163 2.27 6.55 4.33
CA ALA A 163 1.83 6.92 2.98
C ALA A 163 0.53 7.71 3.03
N ALA A 164 0.32 8.57 2.02
CA ALA A 164 -0.86 9.40 2.00
C ALA A 164 -2.08 8.63 1.46
N ILE A 165 -3.17 8.73 2.21
CA ILE A 165 -4.50 8.26 1.80
C ILE A 165 -5.48 9.40 1.80
N SER A 166 -6.47 9.32 0.92
CA SER A 166 -7.61 10.19 0.96
C SER A 166 -8.35 10.09 2.30
N CYS A 167 -8.73 11.23 2.85
CA CYS A 167 -9.68 11.28 3.97
C CYS A 167 -11.07 11.00 3.40
N ASN A 168 -11.73 9.90 3.81
CA ASN A 168 -13.12 9.61 3.41
C ASN A 168 -13.94 10.89 3.49
N GLY A 169 -14.48 11.33 2.36
CA GLY A 169 -15.51 12.37 2.36
C GLY A 169 -16.66 11.88 3.23
N ASN A 170 -17.33 12.79 3.95
CA ASN A 170 -18.54 12.45 4.69
C ASN A 170 -19.49 11.63 3.80
N GLN A 171 -20.11 10.63 4.41
CA GLN A 171 -21.00 9.62 3.82
C GLN A 171 -21.80 10.16 2.62
N GLY A 172 -21.52 9.64 1.42
CA GLY A 172 -22.33 9.88 0.22
C GLY A 172 -21.74 10.80 -0.84
N VAL A 173 -20.63 11.51 -0.56
CA VAL A 173 -19.91 12.28 -1.59
C VAL A 173 -18.72 11.48 -2.09
N LYS A 174 -18.80 11.04 -3.36
CA LYS A 174 -17.68 10.40 -4.07
C LYS A 174 -16.47 11.34 -3.99
N GLN A 175 -15.40 10.88 -3.36
CA GLN A 175 -14.17 11.67 -3.27
C GLN A 175 -13.68 12.04 -4.67
N ILE A 176 -13.37 13.33 -4.84
CA ILE A 176 -12.71 13.85 -6.05
C ILE A 176 -11.19 13.71 -5.91
N ILE A 177 -10.66 13.71 -4.67
CA ILE A 177 -9.24 13.62 -4.40
C ILE A 177 -8.85 12.17 -4.11
N LYS A 178 -7.90 11.66 -4.88
CA LYS A 178 -7.23 10.37 -4.66
C LYS A 178 -5.79 10.63 -4.26
N ALA A 179 -5.28 9.86 -3.32
CA ALA A 179 -3.88 9.91 -2.91
C ALA A 179 -3.12 8.65 -3.36
N GLU A 180 -1.90 8.50 -2.87
CA GLU A 180 -0.96 7.42 -3.21
C GLU A 180 -1.62 6.03 -3.11
N GLN A 181 -2.35 5.72 -2.03
CA GLN A 181 -3.00 4.40 -1.89
C GLN A 181 -4.36 4.26 -2.59
N ASP A 182 -5.06 5.35 -2.94
CA ASP A 182 -6.43 5.27 -3.50
C ASP A 182 -6.45 5.07 -5.03
N CYS A 183 -5.34 5.40 -5.68
CA CYS A 183 -5.30 5.43 -7.13
C CYS A 183 -5.00 4.04 -7.70
N LYS A 184 -6.08 3.35 -8.10
CA LYS A 184 -6.05 2.18 -9.02
C LYS A 184 -5.27 2.42 -10.33
N THR A 185 -4.88 3.66 -10.60
CA THR A 185 -4.11 4.09 -11.78
C THR A 185 -2.60 4.15 -11.57
N TYR A 186 -2.09 3.95 -10.34
CA TYR A 186 -0.64 4.03 -10.06
C TYR A 186 0.02 2.68 -9.81
N PHE A 187 -0.77 1.61 -9.85
CA PHE A 187 -0.27 0.25 -10.00
C PHE A 187 -1.02 -0.43 -11.14
N TYR A 188 -0.31 -1.24 -11.90
CA TYR A 188 -0.91 -2.04 -12.96
C TYR A 188 -0.83 -3.51 -12.57
N LEU A 189 -1.96 -4.20 -12.71
CA LEU A 189 -2.01 -5.65 -12.71
C LEU A 189 -1.98 -6.10 -14.17
N PHE A 190 -0.84 -6.59 -14.62
CA PHE A 190 -0.74 -7.15 -15.96
C PHE A 190 -0.85 -8.67 -15.89
N VAL A 191 -1.58 -9.23 -16.85
CA VAL A 191 -1.66 -10.67 -17.09
C VAL A 191 -0.92 -10.94 -18.41
N TYR A 192 0.31 -11.44 -18.32
CA TYR A 192 1.16 -11.70 -19.48
C TYR A 192 1.07 -13.17 -19.89
N SER A 193 0.93 -13.46 -21.19
CA SER A 193 1.19 -14.80 -21.74
C SER A 193 2.67 -14.91 -22.17
N PRO A 194 3.41 -15.96 -21.77
CA PRO A 194 4.84 -16.12 -22.03
C PRO A 194 5.18 -16.21 -23.52
N GLN A 195 4.19 -16.39 -24.40
CA GLN A 195 4.41 -16.37 -25.85
C GLN A 195 4.71 -14.96 -26.42
N ASN A 196 4.59 -13.88 -25.62
CA ASN A 196 4.66 -12.50 -26.11
C ASN A 196 5.59 -11.57 -25.30
N PHE A 197 6.63 -12.05 -24.62
CA PHE A 197 7.58 -11.15 -23.95
C PHE A 197 8.38 -10.31 -24.96
N PRO A 198 8.26 -8.96 -24.95
CA PRO A 198 9.28 -8.10 -25.53
C PRO A 198 10.43 -8.03 -24.52
N THR A 199 11.64 -8.35 -24.94
CA THR A 199 12.86 -8.44 -24.12
C THR A 199 13.39 -7.10 -23.57
N THR A 200 12.58 -6.03 -23.56
CA THR A 200 13.05 -4.69 -23.18
C THR A 200 11.95 -3.87 -22.52
N TYR A 201 11.92 -3.90 -21.18
CA TYR A 201 11.46 -2.77 -20.36
C TYR A 201 12.32 -2.74 -19.08
N LEU A 202 13.29 -1.80 -19.05
CA LEU A 202 13.99 -1.31 -17.86
C LEU A 202 13.21 -0.11 -17.30
#